data_AF-A0A081SER6-F1
#
_entry.id   AF-A0A081SER6-F1
#
_cell.length_a   1.000
_cell.length_b   1.000
_cell.length_c   1.000
_cell.angle_alpha   90.00
_cell.angle_beta   90.00
_cell.angle_gamma   90.00
#
_symmetry.space_group_name_H-M   'P 1'
#
loop_
_entity.id
_entity.type
_entity.pdbx_description
1 polymer ?
#
loop_
_entity_poly.entity_id
_entity_poly.type
_entity_poly.pdbx_seq_one_letter_code
_entity_poly.pdbx_strand_id
1 'polypeptide(L)'
;MVKVSYKQTEVQPKKRLGQNFLLDANIVEKIADAANLHDGDAVVEIGPGFGALTRAISKRLSSFTAVELDKGLAAFIRAEFPTVSLIEQDFLTVSLMQLAQKNKLKVLGNIPYAITSPILFKLIDERDAVSSAVLMMQEEVAKRLSAAPRTKEYGILAVQLQAVAKVEYLFRVSKHVFKPKPDVDSAVVRLTLHSGDLGFDVAKFRTVVRTAFQMRRKTLENNLKARFYIDHSVFNFKRRAEELSIAEFIRLSSFLAPKSELSV
;
A
#
# COMPACT_ATOMS: atom_id res chain seq x y z
N MET A 1 2.97 3.87 31.24
CA MET A 1 2.78 3.88 29.77
C MET A 1 4.10 4.27 29.11
N VAL A 2 4.53 3.59 28.05
CA VAL A 2 5.81 3.87 27.37
C VAL A 2 5.72 5.25 26.71
N LYS A 3 6.53 6.20 27.14
CA LYS A 3 6.74 7.46 26.44
C LYS A 3 7.89 7.32 25.46
N VAL A 4 7.78 7.97 24.31
CA VAL A 4 8.86 8.03 23.32
C VAL A 4 9.29 9.47 23.22
N SER A 5 10.57 9.70 23.50
CA SER A 5 11.16 11.03 23.50
C SER A 5 12.15 11.09 22.36
N TYR A 6 12.07 12.15 21.58
CA TYR A 6 13.05 12.51 20.57
C TYR A 6 13.39 13.99 20.75
N LYS A 7 14.67 14.29 21.00
CA LYS A 7 15.12 15.60 21.49
C LYS A 7 14.27 16.05 22.70
N GLN A 8 13.70 17.26 22.65
CA GLN A 8 12.85 17.83 23.70
C GLN A 8 11.37 17.49 23.52
N THR A 9 11.00 16.74 22.48
CA THR A 9 9.61 16.37 22.20
C THR A 9 9.33 14.99 22.76
N GLU A 10 8.39 14.93 23.69
CA GLU A 10 7.91 13.69 24.27
C GLU A 10 6.49 13.42 23.76
N VAL A 11 6.31 12.29 23.08
CA VAL A 11 4.99 11.85 22.61
C VAL A 11 4.65 10.56 23.31
N GLN A 12 3.42 10.50 23.81
CA GLN A 12 2.81 9.26 24.24
C GLN A 12 2.23 8.56 22.99
N PRO A 13 2.78 7.41 22.57
CA PRO A 13 2.31 6.71 21.39
C PRO A 13 0.84 6.35 21.52
N LYS A 14 0.03 6.79 20.55
CA LYS A 14 -1.39 6.50 20.47
C LYS A 14 -1.57 5.14 19.82
N LYS A 15 -1.88 4.11 20.62
CA LYS A 15 -2.15 2.75 20.11
C LYS A 15 -3.18 2.72 18.97
N ARG A 16 -4.25 3.54 19.07
CA ARG A 16 -5.27 3.66 18.01
C ARG A 16 -4.73 4.14 16.66
N LEU A 17 -3.62 4.86 16.65
CA LEU A 17 -2.96 5.34 15.43
C LEU A 17 -1.83 4.40 14.97
N GLY A 18 -1.60 3.28 15.66
CA GLY A 18 -0.57 2.30 15.27
C GLY A 18 0.87 2.83 15.35
N GLN A 19 1.13 3.85 16.17
CA GLN A 19 2.43 4.52 16.25
C GLN A 19 3.52 3.59 16.80
N ASN A 20 4.43 3.17 15.90
CA ASN A 20 5.69 2.50 16.22
C ASN A 20 6.81 3.27 15.49
N PHE A 21 7.66 3.96 16.23
CA PHE A 21 8.68 4.84 15.66
C PHE A 21 9.94 4.03 15.34
N LEU A 22 10.38 4.09 14.08
CA LEU A 22 11.62 3.48 13.62
C LEU A 22 12.81 4.32 14.12
N LEU A 23 13.74 3.68 14.84
CA LEU A 23 14.88 4.35 15.47
C LEU A 23 16.23 4.01 14.82
N ASP A 24 16.30 2.95 14.03
CA ASP A 24 17.55 2.52 13.38
C ASP A 24 17.82 3.33 12.11
N ALA A 25 18.87 4.14 12.16
CA ALA A 25 19.26 5.02 11.06
C ALA A 25 19.70 4.26 9.81
N ASN A 26 20.29 3.06 9.94
CA ASN A 26 20.72 2.27 8.79
C ASN A 26 19.51 1.73 8.02
N ILE A 27 18.48 1.29 8.74
CA ILE A 27 17.22 0.85 8.11
C ILE A 27 16.53 2.05 7.43
N VAL A 28 16.51 3.21 8.08
CA VAL A 28 15.94 4.44 7.50
C VAL A 28 16.63 4.82 6.18
N GLU A 29 17.97 4.83 6.15
CA GLU A 29 18.71 5.14 4.93
C GLU A 29 18.46 4.10 3.83
N LYS A 30 18.43 2.80 4.17
CA LYS A 30 18.09 1.74 3.21
C LYS A 30 16.70 1.91 2.60
N ILE A 31 15.71 2.37 3.37
CA ILE A 31 14.37 2.67 2.86
C ILE A 31 14.43 3.86 1.88
N ALA A 32 15.12 4.93 2.24
CA ALA A 32 15.24 6.11 1.40
C ALA A 32 16.02 5.82 0.09
N ASP A 33 17.10 5.01 0.16
CA ASP A 33 17.85 4.55 -1.01
C ASP A 33 16.98 3.72 -1.96
N ALA A 34 16.14 2.83 -1.41
CA ALA A 34 15.26 1.99 -2.21
C ALA A 34 14.21 2.77 -3.02
N ALA A 35 13.90 4.00 -2.61
CA ALA A 35 12.98 4.89 -3.31
C ALA A 35 13.60 5.57 -4.53
N ASN A 36 14.93 5.52 -4.67
CA ASN A 36 15.66 6.04 -5.83
C ASN A 36 15.22 7.46 -6.19
N LEU A 37 15.32 8.37 -5.21
CA LEU A 37 14.89 9.76 -5.33
C LEU A 37 15.94 10.59 -6.08
N HIS A 38 15.46 11.48 -6.95
CA HIS A 38 16.26 12.42 -7.73
C HIS A 38 15.66 13.82 -7.65
N ASP A 39 16.46 14.83 -7.92
CA ASP A 39 16.00 16.21 -8.00
C ASP A 39 14.82 16.34 -8.99
N GLY A 40 13.77 17.02 -8.54
CA GLY A 40 12.54 17.21 -9.32
C GLY A 40 11.46 16.12 -9.12
N ASP A 41 11.77 15.03 -8.42
CA ASP A 41 10.75 14.05 -8.05
C ASP A 41 9.67 14.68 -7.14
N ALA A 42 8.41 14.40 -7.45
CA ALA A 42 7.30 14.71 -6.55
C ALA A 42 7.18 13.60 -5.49
N VAL A 43 7.37 13.93 -4.21
CA VAL A 43 7.39 12.94 -3.12
C VAL A 43 6.33 13.22 -2.08
N VAL A 44 5.66 12.16 -1.62
CA VAL A 44 4.77 12.18 -0.47
C VAL A 44 5.22 11.16 0.58
N GLU A 45 5.51 11.63 1.80
CA GLU A 45 5.73 10.80 2.97
C GLU A 45 4.42 10.57 3.75
N ILE A 46 4.09 9.32 4.06
CA ILE A 46 2.95 8.94 4.89
C ILE A 46 3.40 8.78 6.33
N GLY A 47 2.86 9.58 7.24
CA GLY A 47 3.08 9.45 8.68
C GLY A 47 4.54 9.66 9.08
N PRO A 48 5.09 10.88 8.95
CA PRO A 48 6.49 11.18 9.26
C PRO A 48 6.88 10.87 10.72
N GLY A 49 5.93 10.92 11.67
CA GLY A 49 6.22 10.67 13.07
C GLY A 49 7.25 11.65 13.64
N PHE A 50 8.33 11.13 14.24
CA PHE A 50 9.48 11.94 14.68
C PHE A 50 10.47 12.30 13.56
N GLY A 51 10.07 12.13 12.30
CA GLY A 51 10.82 12.55 11.13
C GLY A 51 12.06 11.71 10.84
N ALA A 52 12.03 10.43 11.20
CA ALA A 52 13.14 9.51 10.91
C ALA A 52 13.35 9.41 9.38
N LEU A 53 12.30 9.06 8.64
CA LEU A 53 12.34 8.97 7.19
C LEU A 53 12.35 10.36 6.54
N THR A 54 11.59 11.33 7.07
CA THR A 54 11.66 12.75 6.70
C THR A 54 13.10 13.24 6.59
N ARG A 55 13.93 13.00 7.62
CA ARG A 55 15.35 13.42 7.62
C ARG A 55 16.16 12.78 6.50
N ALA A 56 15.94 11.50 6.21
CA ALA A 56 16.64 10.82 5.13
C ALA A 56 16.17 11.31 3.74
N ILE A 57 14.88 11.62 3.59
CA ILE A 57 14.35 12.23 2.36
C ILE A 57 14.94 13.64 2.17
N SER A 58 15.00 14.47 3.22
CA SER A 58 15.58 15.82 3.17
C SER A 58 17.06 15.87 2.78
N LYS A 59 17.81 14.76 2.89
CA LYS A 59 19.19 14.65 2.36
C LYS A 59 19.23 14.52 0.84
N ARG A 60 18.13 14.09 0.23
CA ARG A 60 18.01 13.76 -1.20
C ARG A 60 17.18 14.78 -1.97
N LEU A 61 16.27 15.49 -1.28
CA LEU A 61 15.36 16.46 -1.87
C LEU A 61 15.30 17.73 -1.03
N SER A 62 15.28 18.89 -1.70
CA SER A 62 15.14 20.20 -1.05
C SER A 62 13.75 20.43 -0.46
N SER A 63 12.72 19.85 -1.07
CA SER A 63 11.33 19.94 -0.61
C SER A 63 10.54 18.70 -1.03
N PHE A 64 9.55 18.35 -0.23
CA PHE A 64 8.57 17.28 -0.49
C PHE A 64 7.37 17.47 0.43
N THR A 65 6.33 16.68 0.21
CA THR A 65 5.11 16.71 1.03
C THR A 65 5.12 15.60 2.07
N ALA A 66 4.68 15.89 3.29
CA ALA A 66 4.39 14.87 4.30
C ALA A 66 2.93 14.98 4.74
N VAL A 67 2.31 13.84 5.06
CA VAL A 67 0.93 13.78 5.57
C VAL A 67 0.94 13.17 6.96
N GLU A 68 0.51 13.94 7.97
CA GLU A 68 0.49 13.52 9.37
C GLU A 68 -0.88 13.78 10.01
N LEU A 69 -1.48 12.74 10.59
CA LEU A 69 -2.77 12.83 11.25
C LEU A 69 -2.65 13.35 12.69
N ASP A 70 -1.54 13.08 13.36
CA ASP A 70 -1.33 13.49 14.74
C ASP A 70 -0.84 14.94 14.82
N LYS A 71 -1.72 15.85 15.27
CA LYS A 71 -1.42 17.28 15.41
C LYS A 71 -0.12 17.59 16.17
N GLY A 72 0.22 16.79 17.19
CA GLY A 72 1.44 17.01 17.98
C GLY A 72 2.71 16.68 17.20
N LEU A 73 2.68 15.57 16.45
CA LEU A 73 3.78 15.19 15.55
C LEU A 73 3.83 16.11 14.34
N ALA A 74 2.69 16.57 13.84
CA ALA A 74 2.63 17.55 12.78
C ALA A 74 3.30 18.87 13.21
N ALA A 75 2.99 19.39 14.40
CA ALA A 75 3.66 20.57 14.94
C ALA A 75 5.17 20.37 15.09
N PHE A 76 5.61 19.19 15.56
CA PHE A 76 7.02 18.83 15.62
C PHE A 76 7.70 18.87 14.24
N ILE A 77 7.09 18.26 13.22
CA ILE A 77 7.64 18.24 11.85
C ILE A 77 7.74 19.65 11.27
N ARG A 78 6.74 20.52 11.47
CA ARG A 78 6.82 21.92 11.01
C ARG A 78 8.00 22.68 11.62
N ALA A 79 8.26 22.44 12.91
CA ALA A 79 9.34 23.13 13.62
C ALA A 79 10.72 22.60 13.24
N GLU A 80 10.87 21.28 13.11
CA GLU A 80 12.17 20.63 12.82
C GLU A 80 12.54 20.67 11.34
N PHE A 81 11.54 20.63 10.43
CA PHE A 81 11.74 20.53 8.97
C PHE A 81 10.93 21.60 8.22
N PRO A 82 11.32 22.89 8.27
CA PRO A 82 10.54 23.99 7.71
C PRO A 82 10.39 23.95 6.19
N THR A 83 11.24 23.18 5.47
CA THR A 83 11.16 23.01 4.01
C THR A 83 10.18 21.91 3.59
N VAL A 84 9.63 21.13 4.53
CA VAL A 84 8.64 20.09 4.26
C VAL A 84 7.26 20.71 4.18
N SER A 85 6.56 20.48 3.07
CA SER A 85 5.16 20.85 2.92
C SER A 85 4.29 19.88 3.71
N LEU A 86 3.85 20.29 4.90
CA LEU A 86 3.10 19.40 5.80
C LEU A 86 1.59 19.56 5.65
N ILE A 87 0.91 18.45 5.37
CA ILE A 87 -0.55 18.31 5.37
C ILE A 87 -0.97 17.60 6.66
N GLU A 88 -1.69 18.32 7.52
CA GLU A 88 -2.21 17.78 8.78
C GLU A 88 -3.60 17.16 8.57
N GLN A 89 -3.64 15.99 7.93
CA GLN A 89 -4.88 15.26 7.57
C GLN A 89 -4.67 13.75 7.64
N ASP A 90 -5.77 12.99 7.55
CA ASP A 90 -5.70 11.55 7.30
C ASP A 90 -5.25 11.30 5.86
N PHE A 91 -4.17 10.53 5.69
CA PHE A 91 -3.69 10.15 4.36
C PHE A 91 -4.77 9.51 3.48
N LEU A 92 -5.70 8.75 4.08
CA LEU A 92 -6.77 8.10 3.32
C LEU A 92 -7.73 9.11 2.67
N THR A 93 -7.86 10.32 3.24
CA THR A 93 -8.76 11.37 2.75
C THR A 93 -8.08 12.36 1.80
N VAL A 94 -6.75 12.41 1.78
CA VAL A 94 -5.97 13.29 0.89
C VAL A 94 -6.04 12.79 -0.55
N SER A 95 -6.32 13.63 -1.53
CA SER A 95 -6.29 13.23 -2.95
C SER A 95 -4.85 13.21 -3.49
N LEU A 96 -4.39 12.03 -3.90
CA LEU A 96 -3.07 11.87 -4.54
C LEU A 96 -3.08 12.47 -5.94
N MET A 97 -4.20 12.39 -6.67
CA MET A 97 -4.36 13.05 -7.97
C MET A 97 -4.14 14.57 -7.88
N GLN A 98 -4.67 15.22 -6.83
CA GLN A 98 -4.45 16.65 -6.61
C GLN A 98 -3.00 16.97 -6.23
N LEU A 99 -2.37 16.12 -5.41
CA LEU A 99 -0.96 16.31 -5.03
C LEU A 99 0.02 16.07 -6.18
N ALA A 100 -0.26 15.10 -7.05
CA ALA A 100 0.57 14.79 -8.21
C ALA A 100 0.64 15.98 -9.18
N GLN A 101 -0.47 16.71 -9.34
CA GLN A 101 -0.63 17.76 -10.36
C GLN A 101 -0.21 17.24 -11.75
N LYS A 102 1.01 17.55 -12.20
CA LYS A 102 1.58 17.09 -13.48
C LYS A 102 2.60 15.96 -13.34
N ASN A 103 3.12 15.71 -12.14
CA ASN A 103 4.20 14.76 -11.88
C ASN A 103 3.69 13.62 -11.00
N LYS A 104 3.86 12.37 -11.47
CA LYS A 104 3.51 11.21 -10.67
C LYS A 104 4.34 11.15 -9.39
N LEU A 105 3.66 10.90 -8.28
CA LEU A 105 4.22 10.84 -6.94
C LEU A 105 5.07 9.58 -6.73
N LYS A 106 6.19 9.74 -6.03
CA LYS A 106 6.84 8.65 -5.28
C LYS A 106 6.36 8.70 -3.84
N VAL A 107 5.78 7.60 -3.37
CA VAL A 107 5.20 7.51 -2.03
C VAL A 107 6.13 6.76 -1.10
N LEU A 108 6.42 7.31 0.07
CA LEU A 108 7.26 6.67 1.08
C LEU A 108 6.52 6.60 2.41
N GLY A 109 6.77 5.58 3.22
CA GLY A 109 6.24 5.59 4.59
C GLY A 109 6.52 4.34 5.42
N ASN A 110 6.67 4.56 6.72
CA ASN A 110 6.48 3.53 7.75
C ASN A 110 5.00 3.53 8.15
N ILE A 111 4.19 2.77 7.43
CA ILE A 111 2.74 2.93 7.50
C ILE A 111 2.14 2.19 8.71
N PRO A 112 1.12 2.76 9.37
CA PRO A 112 0.44 2.07 10.46
C PRO A 112 -0.24 0.79 9.98
N TYR A 113 -0.08 -0.29 10.76
CA TYR A 113 -0.54 -1.63 10.36
C TYR A 113 -2.06 -1.70 10.15
N ALA A 114 -2.83 -0.99 10.99
CA ALA A 114 -4.29 -1.00 10.94
C ALA A 114 -4.87 -0.47 9.61
N ILE A 115 -4.14 0.42 8.93
CA ILE A 115 -4.59 1.05 7.68
C ILE A 115 -3.75 0.64 6.46
N THR A 116 -2.93 -0.41 6.58
CA THR A 116 -2.08 -0.87 5.47
C THR A 116 -2.89 -1.26 4.23
N SER A 117 -3.93 -2.11 4.37
CA SER A 117 -4.76 -2.49 3.23
C SER A 117 -5.52 -1.30 2.62
N PRO A 118 -6.16 -0.40 3.40
CA PRO A 118 -6.72 0.84 2.87
C PRO A 118 -5.72 1.70 2.08
N ILE A 119 -4.48 1.86 2.57
CA ILE A 119 -3.43 2.60 1.85
C ILE A 119 -3.13 1.93 0.50
N LEU A 120 -2.96 0.60 0.49
CA LEU A 120 -2.67 -0.14 -0.75
C LEU A 120 -3.82 -0.03 -1.76
N PHE A 121 -5.07 -0.12 -1.32
CA PHE A 121 -6.21 0.07 -2.23
C PHE A 121 -6.29 1.49 -2.75
N LYS A 122 -6.01 2.50 -1.92
CA LYS A 122 -5.92 3.89 -2.37
C LYS A 122 -4.85 4.09 -3.46
N LEU A 123 -3.69 3.45 -3.33
CA LEU A 123 -2.65 3.49 -4.37
C LEU A 123 -3.08 2.80 -5.68
N ILE A 124 -3.93 1.78 -5.61
CA ILE A 124 -4.55 1.15 -6.78
C ILE A 124 -5.59 2.08 -7.40
N ASP A 125 -6.48 2.66 -6.57
CA ASP A 125 -7.55 3.58 -6.98
C ASP A 125 -6.99 4.85 -7.65
N GLU A 126 -5.89 5.38 -7.13
CA GLU A 126 -5.23 6.59 -7.66
C GLU A 126 -3.89 6.27 -8.34
N ARG A 127 -3.78 5.10 -8.99
CA ARG A 127 -2.54 4.65 -9.67
C ARG A 127 -1.99 5.62 -10.71
N ASP A 128 -2.85 6.44 -11.30
CA ASP A 128 -2.43 7.43 -12.29
C ASP A 128 -1.69 8.62 -11.66
N ALA A 129 -1.88 8.86 -10.35
CA ALA A 129 -1.12 9.83 -9.57
C ALA A 129 0.25 9.30 -9.11
N VAL A 130 0.50 7.99 -9.13
CA VAL A 130 1.64 7.38 -8.43
C VAL A 130 2.55 6.65 -9.41
N SER A 131 3.85 6.92 -9.35
CA SER A 131 4.86 6.20 -10.14
C SER A 131 5.40 5.00 -9.38
N SER A 132 5.72 5.20 -8.10
CA SER A 132 6.22 4.14 -7.23
C SER A 132 5.88 4.39 -5.77
N ALA A 133 5.93 3.34 -4.96
CA ALA A 133 5.85 3.45 -3.51
C ALA A 133 6.90 2.56 -2.83
N VAL A 134 7.54 3.06 -1.77
CA VAL A 134 8.39 2.27 -0.87
C VAL A 134 7.79 2.33 0.53
N LEU A 135 7.18 1.23 0.93
CA LEU A 135 6.37 1.16 2.14
C LEU A 135 6.90 0.09 3.08
N MET A 136 7.01 0.44 4.37
CA MET A 136 7.26 -0.52 5.42
C MET A 136 5.95 -0.90 6.10
N MET A 137 5.70 -2.21 6.20
CA MET A 137 4.46 -2.79 6.74
C MET A 137 4.77 -4.10 7.49
N GLN A 138 3.77 -4.75 8.07
CA GLN A 138 3.97 -6.07 8.68
C GLN A 138 4.51 -7.08 7.67
N GLU A 139 5.47 -7.91 8.10
CA GLU A 139 6.14 -8.88 7.21
C GLU A 139 5.14 -9.85 6.57
N GLU A 140 4.11 -10.28 7.30
CA GLU A 140 3.06 -11.16 6.77
C GLU A 140 2.29 -10.49 5.61
N VAL A 141 1.98 -9.20 5.73
CA VAL A 141 1.28 -8.46 4.67
C VAL A 141 2.18 -8.36 3.45
N ALA A 142 3.46 -7.99 3.64
CA ALA A 142 4.44 -7.92 2.55
C ALA A 142 4.56 -9.25 1.78
N LYS A 143 4.62 -10.39 2.50
CA LYS A 143 4.63 -11.72 1.88
C LYS A 143 3.37 -12.02 1.07
N ARG A 144 2.20 -11.57 1.55
CA ARG A 144 0.94 -11.70 0.80
C ARG A 144 0.93 -10.88 -0.48
N LEU A 145 1.55 -9.70 -0.52
CA LEU A 145 1.56 -8.86 -1.72
C LEU A 145 2.29 -9.50 -2.89
N SER A 146 3.40 -10.21 -2.61
CA SER A 146 4.22 -10.90 -3.61
C SER A 146 3.94 -12.41 -3.70
N ALA A 147 2.83 -12.88 -3.12
CA ALA A 147 2.51 -14.30 -3.10
C ALA A 147 2.25 -14.82 -4.53
N ALA A 148 2.76 -16.01 -4.83
CA ALA A 148 2.48 -16.73 -6.06
C ALA A 148 1.17 -17.53 -5.95
N PRO A 149 0.51 -17.87 -7.08
CA PRO A 149 -0.65 -18.77 -7.09
C PRO A 149 -0.35 -20.09 -6.37
N ARG A 150 -1.40 -20.72 -5.84
CA ARG A 150 -1.35 -22.00 -5.09
C ARG A 150 -0.57 -21.94 -3.77
N THR A 151 -0.39 -20.75 -3.19
CA THR A 151 0.19 -20.57 -1.86
C THR A 151 -0.87 -20.16 -0.83
N LYS A 152 -0.56 -20.31 0.47
CA LYS A 152 -1.47 -19.94 1.56
C LYS A 152 -1.71 -18.44 1.60
N GLU A 153 -0.69 -17.66 1.24
CA GLU A 153 -0.63 -16.19 1.29
C GLU A 153 -1.32 -15.53 0.08
N TYR A 154 -1.54 -16.27 -1.02
CA TYR A 154 -2.19 -15.76 -2.23
C TYR A 154 -3.66 -15.46 -2.01
N GLY A 155 -4.08 -14.26 -2.41
CA GLY A 155 -5.43 -13.77 -2.17
C GLY A 155 -5.70 -12.43 -2.85
N ILE A 156 -6.79 -11.76 -2.45
CA ILE A 156 -7.29 -10.53 -3.09
C ILE A 156 -6.19 -9.46 -3.25
N LEU A 157 -5.42 -9.18 -2.20
CA LEU A 157 -4.36 -8.17 -2.24
C LEU A 157 -3.25 -8.52 -3.23
N ALA A 158 -2.81 -9.79 -3.25
CA ALA A 158 -1.81 -10.27 -4.19
C ALA A 158 -2.29 -10.05 -5.63
N VAL A 159 -3.51 -10.50 -5.92
CA VAL A 159 -4.07 -10.45 -7.27
C VAL A 159 -4.31 -9.02 -7.75
N GLN A 160 -4.91 -8.17 -6.90
CA GLN A 160 -5.22 -6.80 -7.29
C GLN A 160 -3.98 -5.94 -7.45
N LEU A 161 -2.99 -6.09 -6.56
CA LEU A 161 -1.80 -5.25 -6.61
C LEU A 161 -0.85 -5.69 -7.74
N GLN A 162 -0.62 -6.99 -7.91
CA GLN A 162 0.25 -7.51 -8.98
C GLN A 162 -0.33 -7.27 -10.38
N ALA A 163 -1.64 -7.05 -10.52
CA ALA A 163 -2.25 -6.70 -11.80
C ALA A 163 -1.96 -5.26 -12.25
N VAL A 164 -1.65 -4.36 -11.32
CA VAL A 164 -1.47 -2.93 -11.60
C VAL A 164 -0.06 -2.42 -11.26
N ALA A 165 0.77 -3.26 -10.66
CA ALA A 165 2.10 -2.89 -10.19
C ALA A 165 3.06 -4.08 -10.18
N LYS A 166 4.34 -3.79 -10.43
CA LYS A 166 5.43 -4.68 -10.02
C LYS A 166 5.58 -4.59 -8.50
N VAL A 167 5.51 -5.73 -7.80
CA VAL A 167 5.66 -5.83 -6.35
C VAL A 167 6.98 -6.50 -6.01
N GLU A 168 7.82 -5.83 -5.23
CA GLU A 168 9.15 -6.31 -4.84
C GLU A 168 9.30 -6.29 -3.32
N TYR A 169 9.45 -7.48 -2.72
CA TYR A 169 9.89 -7.59 -1.33
C TYR A 169 11.38 -7.24 -1.27
N LEU A 170 11.75 -6.16 -0.56
CA LEU A 170 13.13 -5.70 -0.52
C LEU A 170 13.90 -6.35 0.60
N PHE A 171 13.46 -6.16 1.85
CA PHE A 171 14.13 -6.71 3.03
C PHE A 171 13.22 -6.74 4.26
N ARG A 172 13.55 -7.64 5.18
CA ARG A 172 12.93 -7.75 6.51
C ARG A 172 13.50 -6.70 7.46
N VAL A 173 12.67 -6.17 8.34
CA VAL A 173 13.04 -5.23 9.41
C VAL A 173 12.62 -5.80 10.75
N SER A 174 13.57 -5.94 11.66
CA SER A 174 13.30 -6.51 12.98
C SER A 174 12.43 -5.60 13.84
N LYS A 175 11.44 -6.15 14.54
CA LYS A 175 10.64 -5.40 15.54
C LYS A 175 11.47 -4.70 16.62
N HIS A 176 12.72 -5.10 16.82
CA HIS A 176 13.61 -4.54 17.83
C HIS A 176 14.12 -3.13 17.51
N VAL A 177 13.99 -2.67 16.26
CA VAL A 177 14.41 -1.31 15.86
C VAL A 177 13.32 -0.25 16.07
N PHE A 178 12.22 -0.60 16.74
CA PHE A 178 11.07 0.27 16.95
C PHE A 178 10.85 0.62 18.41
N LYS A 179 10.26 1.80 18.65
CA LYS A 179 9.71 2.17 19.95
C LYS A 179 8.32 2.81 19.80
N PRO A 180 7.28 2.32 20.49
CA PRO A 180 7.24 1.04 21.19
C PRO A 180 7.51 -0.12 20.22
N LYS A 181 7.94 -1.26 20.77
CA LYS A 181 8.21 -2.47 20.01
C LYS A 181 6.88 -3.07 19.53
N PRO A 182 6.68 -3.33 18.23
CA PRO A 182 5.51 -4.06 17.74
C PRO A 182 5.63 -5.56 18.06
N ASP A 183 4.51 -6.28 17.98
CA ASP A 183 4.47 -7.71 18.30
C ASP A 183 5.15 -8.58 17.23
N VAL A 184 5.11 -8.10 15.97
CA VAL A 184 5.59 -8.79 14.78
C VAL A 184 6.66 -7.97 14.06
N ASP A 185 7.48 -8.66 13.27
CA ASP A 185 8.45 -8.01 12.39
C ASP A 185 7.78 -7.31 11.21
N SER A 186 8.55 -6.41 10.60
CA SER A 186 8.14 -5.60 9.46
C SER A 186 8.92 -6.03 8.22
N ALA A 187 8.50 -5.56 7.06
CA ALA A 187 9.26 -5.66 5.82
C ALA A 187 9.03 -4.42 4.97
N VAL A 188 10.01 -4.12 4.14
CA VAL A 188 9.95 -3.03 3.16
C VAL A 188 9.62 -3.62 1.80
N VAL A 189 8.61 -3.04 1.15
CA VAL A 189 8.16 -3.43 -0.19
C VAL A 189 8.27 -2.22 -1.11
N ARG A 190 8.74 -2.46 -2.32
CA ARG A 190 8.66 -1.50 -3.42
C ARG A 190 7.54 -1.90 -4.38
N LEU A 191 6.73 -0.91 -4.73
CA LEU A 191 5.69 -0.98 -5.74
C LEU A 191 6.09 -0.07 -6.89
N THR A 192 6.09 -0.59 -8.12
CA THR A 192 6.23 0.23 -9.32
C THR A 192 4.95 0.11 -10.13
N LEU A 193 4.16 1.19 -10.15
CA LEU A 193 2.84 1.20 -10.74
C LEU A 193 2.97 1.19 -12.27
N HIS A 194 2.18 0.34 -12.93
CA HIS A 194 2.14 0.28 -14.39
C HIS A 194 1.47 1.55 -14.93
N SER A 195 2.17 2.26 -15.81
CA SER A 195 1.70 3.49 -16.47
C SER A 195 0.82 3.20 -17.69
N GLY A 196 -0.06 4.15 -18.04
CA GLY A 196 -0.83 4.09 -19.28
C GLY A 196 -2.06 3.19 -19.18
N ASP A 197 -2.58 2.78 -20.33
CA ASP A 197 -3.68 1.81 -20.38
C ASP A 197 -3.16 0.41 -19.99
N LEU A 198 -3.87 -0.26 -19.07
CA LEU A 198 -3.56 -1.62 -18.63
C LEU A 198 -4.14 -2.69 -19.57
N GLY A 199 -5.00 -2.30 -20.51
CA GLY A 199 -5.65 -3.22 -21.45
C GLY A 199 -6.79 -4.03 -20.83
N PHE A 200 -7.28 -3.62 -19.65
CA PHE A 200 -8.46 -4.21 -19.01
C PHE A 200 -9.18 -3.23 -18.09
N ASP A 201 -10.47 -3.46 -17.87
CA ASP A 201 -11.29 -2.70 -16.92
C ASP A 201 -10.91 -3.07 -15.48
N VAL A 202 -10.19 -2.17 -14.82
CA VAL A 202 -9.71 -2.32 -13.44
C VAL A 202 -10.85 -2.45 -12.44
N ALA A 203 -11.96 -1.73 -12.61
CA ALA A 203 -13.10 -1.76 -11.70
C ALA A 203 -13.84 -3.10 -11.79
N LYS A 204 -14.09 -3.58 -13.01
CA LYS A 204 -14.65 -4.91 -13.26
C LYS A 204 -13.73 -6.01 -12.72
N PHE A 205 -12.43 -5.93 -13.02
CA PHE A 205 -11.42 -6.86 -12.53
C PHE A 205 -11.43 -6.96 -11.00
N ARG A 206 -11.44 -5.82 -10.29
CA ARG A 206 -11.50 -5.81 -8.83
C ARG A 206 -12.76 -6.48 -8.29
N THR A 207 -13.90 -6.24 -8.92
CA THR A 207 -15.17 -6.86 -8.55
C THR A 207 -15.09 -8.38 -8.72
N VAL A 208 -14.62 -8.86 -9.87
CA VAL A 208 -14.44 -10.30 -10.16
C VAL A 208 -13.52 -10.95 -9.14
N VAL A 209 -12.35 -10.36 -8.87
CA VAL A 209 -11.38 -10.89 -7.90
C VAL A 209 -11.99 -10.94 -6.49
N ARG A 210 -12.67 -9.88 -6.04
CA ARG A 210 -13.31 -9.89 -4.71
C ARG A 210 -14.37 -10.99 -4.62
N THR A 211 -15.21 -11.13 -5.62
CA THR A 211 -16.24 -12.18 -5.66
C THR A 211 -15.60 -13.58 -5.68
N ALA A 212 -14.58 -13.81 -6.51
CA ALA A 212 -13.92 -15.11 -6.63
C ALA A 212 -13.30 -15.61 -5.31
N PHE A 213 -12.82 -14.71 -4.45
CA PHE A 213 -12.19 -15.04 -3.17
C PHE A 213 -13.15 -15.03 -1.97
N GLN A 214 -14.46 -14.80 -2.14
CA GLN A 214 -15.44 -14.74 -1.03
C GLN A 214 -15.43 -16.02 -0.18
N MET A 215 -15.48 -17.18 -0.82
CA MET A 215 -15.40 -18.49 -0.19
C MET A 215 -14.16 -19.23 -0.71
N ARG A 216 -13.03 -19.04 -0.02
CA ARG A 216 -11.72 -19.57 -0.43
C ARG A 216 -11.74 -21.06 -0.79
N ARG A 217 -12.49 -21.88 -0.05
CA ARG A 217 -12.59 -23.35 -0.24
C ARG A 217 -13.53 -23.79 -1.37
N LYS A 218 -14.27 -22.86 -1.99
CA LYS A 218 -15.23 -23.16 -3.06
C LYS A 218 -14.63 -22.83 -4.43
N THR A 219 -15.17 -23.48 -5.46
CA THR A 219 -14.80 -23.26 -6.86
C THR A 219 -15.17 -21.84 -7.32
N LEU A 220 -14.60 -21.39 -8.43
CA LEU A 220 -14.93 -20.12 -9.08
C LEU A 220 -16.43 -20.04 -9.38
N GLU A 221 -17.01 -21.12 -9.91
CA GLU A 221 -18.45 -21.18 -10.19
C GLU A 221 -19.30 -20.85 -8.96
N ASN A 222 -19.01 -21.50 -7.83
CA ASN A 222 -19.78 -21.31 -6.61
C ASN A 222 -19.65 -19.91 -6.02
N ASN A 223 -18.53 -19.24 -6.27
CA ASN A 223 -18.33 -17.85 -5.87
C ASN A 223 -19.00 -16.87 -6.85
N LEU A 224 -18.90 -17.11 -8.16
CA LEU A 224 -19.25 -16.14 -9.20
C LEU A 224 -20.70 -16.24 -9.69
N LYS A 225 -21.30 -17.44 -9.66
CA LYS A 225 -22.61 -17.72 -10.30
C LYS A 225 -23.77 -16.87 -9.78
N ALA A 226 -23.67 -16.33 -8.56
CA ALA A 226 -24.69 -15.44 -8.02
C ALA A 226 -24.70 -14.06 -8.70
N ARG A 227 -23.54 -13.57 -9.15
CA ARG A 227 -23.38 -12.21 -9.70
C ARG A 227 -23.10 -12.17 -11.20
N PHE A 228 -22.59 -13.26 -11.78
CA PHE A 228 -22.17 -13.30 -13.17
C PHE A 228 -22.77 -14.49 -13.92
N TYR A 229 -22.97 -14.33 -15.23
CA TYR A 229 -23.28 -15.45 -16.12
C TYR A 229 -22.04 -16.34 -16.28
N ILE A 230 -22.23 -17.66 -16.20
CA ILE A 230 -21.16 -18.65 -16.28
C ILE A 230 -21.27 -19.38 -17.61
N ASP A 231 -20.29 -19.18 -18.48
CA ASP A 231 -20.16 -19.87 -19.75
C ASP A 231 -18.99 -20.85 -19.68
N HIS A 232 -19.28 -22.15 -19.55
CA HIS A 232 -18.26 -23.18 -19.43
C HIS A 232 -17.42 -23.36 -20.71
N SER A 233 -17.81 -22.78 -21.84
CA SER A 233 -17.04 -22.83 -23.08
C SER A 233 -15.81 -21.90 -23.08
N VAL A 234 -15.83 -20.83 -22.27
CA VAL A 234 -14.76 -19.81 -22.26
C VAL A 234 -13.77 -19.93 -21.11
N PHE A 235 -14.13 -20.62 -20.01
CA PHE A 235 -13.26 -20.78 -18.85
C PHE A 235 -13.58 -22.02 -18.01
N ASN A 236 -12.56 -22.61 -17.36
CA ASN A 236 -12.77 -23.71 -16.42
C ASN A 236 -13.14 -23.20 -15.01
N PHE A 237 -14.44 -23.09 -14.74
CA PHE A 237 -14.99 -22.62 -13.46
C PHE A 237 -14.93 -23.63 -12.30
N LYS A 238 -14.45 -24.86 -12.53
CA LYS A 238 -14.25 -25.87 -11.47
C LYS A 238 -13.00 -25.62 -10.64
N ARG A 239 -12.07 -24.77 -11.10
CA ARG A 239 -10.88 -24.34 -10.34
C ARG A 239 -11.27 -23.45 -9.17
N ARG A 240 -10.38 -23.31 -8.19
CA ARG A 240 -10.49 -22.34 -7.09
C ARG A 240 -9.72 -21.06 -7.44
N ALA A 241 -10.13 -19.94 -6.85
CA ALA A 241 -9.51 -18.63 -7.09
C ALA A 241 -7.99 -18.62 -6.82
N GLU A 242 -7.54 -19.33 -5.78
CA GLU A 242 -6.11 -19.39 -5.44
C GLU A 242 -5.25 -20.14 -6.47
N GLU A 243 -5.86 -20.83 -7.44
CA GLU A 243 -5.16 -21.53 -8.51
C GLU A 243 -4.91 -20.67 -9.75
N LEU A 244 -5.52 -19.50 -9.85
CA LEU A 244 -5.45 -18.64 -11.03
C LEU A 244 -4.25 -17.69 -10.94
N SER A 245 -3.51 -17.57 -12.04
CA SER A 245 -2.54 -16.49 -12.25
C SER A 245 -3.23 -15.15 -12.47
N ILE A 246 -2.46 -14.06 -12.40
CA ILE A 246 -2.94 -12.70 -12.66
C ILE A 246 -3.51 -12.58 -14.07
N ALA A 247 -2.81 -13.09 -15.08
CA ALA A 247 -3.25 -13.08 -16.47
C ALA A 247 -4.57 -13.85 -16.67
N GLU A 248 -4.75 -14.97 -15.98
CA GLU A 248 -6.01 -15.72 -16.00
C GLU A 248 -7.16 -14.95 -15.34
N PHE A 249 -6.92 -14.18 -14.27
CA PHE A 249 -7.92 -13.30 -13.69
C PHE A 249 -8.31 -12.15 -14.62
N ILE A 250 -7.34 -11.56 -15.33
CA ILE A 250 -7.61 -10.52 -16.33
C ILE A 250 -8.50 -11.09 -17.44
N ARG A 251 -8.13 -12.25 -18.00
CA ARG A 251 -8.90 -12.97 -19.02
C ARG A 251 -10.29 -13.40 -18.52
N LEU A 252 -10.39 -13.89 -17.29
CA LEU A 252 -11.68 -14.22 -16.68
C LEU A 252 -12.57 -12.98 -16.59
N SER A 253 -11.99 -11.85 -16.21
CA SER A 253 -12.72 -10.58 -16.07
C SER A 253 -13.23 -10.05 -17.41
N SER A 254 -12.54 -10.29 -18.53
CA SER A 254 -13.05 -9.90 -19.85
C SER A 254 -14.28 -10.71 -20.27
N PHE A 255 -14.37 -12.00 -19.90
CA PHE A 255 -15.48 -12.87 -20.29
C PHE A 255 -16.74 -12.77 -19.43
N LEU A 256 -16.61 -12.41 -18.15
CA LEU A 256 -17.75 -12.39 -17.25
C LEU A 256 -18.70 -11.22 -17.56
N ALA A 257 -19.96 -11.52 -17.87
CA ALA A 257 -21.03 -10.51 -17.93
C ALA A 257 -21.75 -10.46 -16.57
N PRO A 258 -21.96 -9.28 -15.98
CA PRO A 258 -22.77 -9.17 -14.76
C PRO A 258 -24.22 -9.57 -15.09
N LYS A 259 -24.85 -10.30 -14.18
CA LYS A 259 -26.32 -10.38 -14.15
C LYS A 259 -26.79 -8.99 -13.75
N SER A 260 -27.69 -8.37 -14.51
CA SER A 260 -28.27 -7.06 -14.16
C SER A 260 -28.62 -7.03 -12.67
N GLU A 261 -28.33 -5.92 -11.98
CA GLU A 261 -28.63 -5.78 -10.56
C GLU A 261 -30.07 -6.22 -10.29
N LEU A 262 -30.24 -7.24 -9.44
CA LEU A 262 -31.45 -7.29 -8.62
C LEU A 262 -31.35 -6.05 -7.73
N SER A 263 -31.96 -4.97 -8.18
CA SER A 263 -32.23 -3.79 -7.40
C SER A 263 -32.99 -4.21 -6.15
N VAL A 264 -32.30 -4.25 -5.01
CA VAL A 264 -32.86 -4.14 -3.66
C VAL A 264 -31.84 -3.42 -2.78
#